data_AF-A0AAJ6L0K8-F1
#
_entry.id   AF-A0AAJ6L0K8-F1
#
_cell.length_a   1.000
_cell.length_b   1.000
_cell.length_c   1.000
_cell.angle_alpha   90.00
_cell.angle_beta   90.00
_cell.angle_gamma   90.00
#
_symmetry.space_group_name_H-M   'P 1'
#
loop_
_entity.id
_entity.type
_entity.pdbx_description
1 polymer ?
#
loop_
_entity_poly.entity_id
_entity_poly.type
_entity_poly.pdbx_seq_one_letter_code
_entity_poly.pdbx_strand_id
1 'polypeptide(L)'
;MESDQPSPLRRLGPISRRAAAGVVAGLAVLSAVVATVSWGVASAQDDDFVGRAVTDEQLTTIRSAARSCPALTPARLAGQLMAESGLDGRARKTASGGRGIAGLDDAAWEAWVPWPGARRSDSAANILALAHKMCDLSGQVRVTKIDGDPWRLSLAAFNAGIDEVRKAKGVPSSAVDYVDHASGYAAFYADLVPFGGAGEPQPNNKPQQPRAVPEGYVPLVVRAGAACPEVPPAAVAGQVMALSGFDPNMLGDEGQRGIAQFLPEVWQEHGPARGSVWDPQVAVPAVGTVMCALRNELSGIEGDPYLLALAAFRNGPTTVRQTGGEFDGPTQVFLRTVRENTEFYALDSRLKPTAPTKPVVPPKPSGSPSLSPSPTATAANPRPPVPPAQPERPDEPTKAPAPPVRPAGAKQIVGKETGLCLSGGEGDGVRATVRKCQEVRNQWWSFSSDGTIRANGLCLDVAWGEKRDGAPVQSAHCTAMPAQKWEWIESNGRRSLFNRATDKCLDVDGHAPGAPMMIWICVFNPKQTFSQR
;
A
#
# COMPACT_ATOMS: atom_id res chain seq x y z
N MET A 1 -17.88 -69.61 26.29
CA MET A 1 -19.30 -69.81 25.93
C MET A 1 -19.51 -69.01 24.64
N GLU A 2 -19.07 -69.50 23.49
CA GLU A 2 -19.53 -70.71 22.79
C GLU A 2 -20.96 -70.53 22.23
N SER A 3 -21.06 -70.11 20.98
CA SER A 3 -21.92 -70.68 19.91
C SER A 3 -22.09 -69.61 18.81
N ASP A 4 -21.62 -69.75 17.58
CA ASP A 4 -21.75 -70.77 16.53
C ASP A 4 -22.68 -70.25 15.40
N GLN A 5 -22.25 -70.43 14.15
CA GLN A 5 -22.82 -69.86 12.92
C GLN A 5 -24.19 -70.50 12.54
N PRO A 6 -24.90 -70.00 11.50
CA PRO A 6 -24.59 -70.48 10.14
C PRO A 6 -24.74 -69.43 9.01
N SER A 7 -23.87 -69.56 8.00
CA SER A 7 -24.11 -69.03 6.65
C SER A 7 -25.25 -69.79 5.96
N PRO A 8 -25.82 -69.23 4.86
CA PRO A 8 -25.83 -70.06 3.67
C PRO A 8 -25.38 -69.32 2.41
N LEU A 9 -24.41 -69.93 1.75
CA LEU A 9 -24.08 -69.75 0.34
C LEU A 9 -25.34 -69.96 -0.52
N ARG A 10 -25.68 -68.98 -1.35
CA ARG A 10 -26.53 -69.21 -2.54
C ARG A 10 -25.73 -68.91 -3.81
N ARG A 11 -25.64 -69.95 -4.63
CA ARG A 11 -24.94 -70.06 -5.91
C ARG A 11 -25.34 -68.95 -6.87
N LEU A 12 -24.35 -68.29 -7.48
CA LEU A 12 -24.52 -67.53 -8.72
C LEU A 12 -24.70 -68.51 -9.88
N GLY A 13 -25.92 -68.56 -10.43
CA GLY A 13 -26.19 -69.16 -11.74
C GLY A 13 -25.90 -68.16 -12.87
N PRO A 14 -25.51 -68.61 -14.07
CA PRO A 14 -25.11 -67.73 -15.16
C PRO A 14 -26.33 -66.99 -15.71
N ILE A 15 -26.32 -65.66 -15.60
CA ILE A 15 -27.34 -64.79 -16.19
C ILE A 15 -27.18 -64.84 -17.71
N SER A 16 -28.26 -65.22 -18.40
CA SER A 16 -28.32 -65.26 -19.85
C SER A 16 -28.12 -63.85 -20.45
N ARG A 17 -27.40 -63.79 -21.57
CA ARG A 17 -27.08 -62.54 -22.31
C ARG A 17 -28.30 -61.75 -22.82
N ARG A 18 -29.54 -62.15 -22.48
CA ARG A 18 -30.77 -61.42 -22.83
C ARG A 18 -31.32 -60.55 -21.70
N ALA A 19 -30.82 -60.67 -20.47
CA ALA A 19 -31.21 -59.78 -19.36
C ALA A 19 -30.40 -58.46 -19.29
N ALA A 20 -29.28 -58.36 -20.02
CA ALA A 20 -28.46 -57.15 -20.07
C ALA A 20 -29.01 -56.05 -21.00
N ALA A 21 -29.98 -56.36 -21.88
CA ALA A 21 -30.56 -55.39 -22.80
C ALA A 21 -31.79 -54.66 -22.24
N GLY A 22 -32.44 -55.18 -21.20
CA GLY A 22 -33.64 -54.56 -20.59
C GLY A 22 -33.34 -53.48 -19.55
N VAL A 23 -32.19 -53.55 -18.87
CA VAL A 23 -31.83 -52.57 -17.82
C VAL A 23 -31.20 -51.30 -18.42
N VAL A 24 -30.57 -51.39 -19.59
CA VAL A 24 -30.01 -50.22 -20.29
C VAL A 24 -31.10 -49.35 -20.94
N ALA A 25 -32.24 -49.93 -21.34
CA ALA A 25 -33.36 -49.17 -21.90
C ALA A 25 -34.23 -48.47 -20.82
N GLY A 26 -34.30 -49.00 -19.60
CA GLY A 26 -35.03 -48.36 -18.49
C GLY A 26 -34.29 -47.18 -17.86
N LEU A 27 -32.95 -47.21 -17.84
CA LEU A 27 -32.13 -46.10 -17.33
C LEU A 27 -32.02 -44.93 -18.33
N ALA A 28 -32.20 -45.15 -19.63
CA ALA A 28 -32.20 -44.07 -20.62
C ALA A 28 -33.49 -43.22 -20.62
N VAL A 29 -34.62 -43.76 -20.15
CA VAL A 29 -35.90 -43.02 -20.09
C VAL A 29 -36.09 -42.31 -18.73
N LEU A 30 -35.48 -42.81 -17.65
CA LEU A 30 -35.45 -42.11 -16.36
C LEU A 30 -34.36 -41.02 -16.25
N SER A 31 -33.37 -41.03 -17.15
CA SER A 31 -32.41 -39.91 -17.31
C SER A 31 -32.92 -38.77 -18.18
N ALA A 32 -34.14 -38.87 -18.75
CA ALA A 32 -34.74 -37.80 -19.56
C ALA A 32 -35.75 -36.92 -18.80
N VAL A 33 -35.96 -37.13 -17.48
CA VAL A 33 -37.02 -36.44 -16.70
C VAL A 33 -36.50 -35.62 -15.51
N VAL A 34 -35.19 -35.53 -15.24
CA VAL A 34 -34.65 -34.66 -14.17
C VAL A 34 -33.51 -33.76 -14.68
N ALA A 35 -33.79 -33.05 -15.78
CA ALA A 35 -33.02 -31.88 -16.19
C ALA A 35 -33.97 -30.79 -16.75
N THR A 36 -35.09 -30.56 -16.06
CA THR A 36 -35.79 -29.27 -16.12
C THR A 36 -35.31 -28.40 -14.96
N VAL A 37 -33.99 -28.26 -14.82
CA VAL A 37 -33.41 -27.11 -14.13
C VAL A 37 -33.56 -25.95 -15.10
N SER A 38 -34.19 -24.89 -14.64
CA SER A 38 -34.54 -23.65 -15.32
C SER A 38 -33.38 -22.98 -16.05
N TRP A 39 -32.95 -23.58 -17.16
CA TRP A 39 -32.31 -22.86 -18.23
C TRP A 39 -33.46 -22.21 -18.98
N GLY A 40 -33.81 -21.00 -18.52
CA GLY A 40 -34.42 -20.05 -19.43
C GLY A 40 -33.50 -20.00 -20.64
N VAL A 41 -33.93 -20.59 -21.75
CA VAL A 41 -33.52 -20.11 -23.06
C VAL A 41 -33.75 -18.61 -22.98
N ALA A 42 -32.67 -17.84 -22.87
CA ALA A 42 -32.70 -16.46 -23.24
C ALA A 42 -33.20 -16.46 -24.67
N SER A 43 -34.49 -16.18 -24.86
CA SER A 43 -34.91 -15.58 -26.11
C SER A 43 -34.14 -14.27 -26.11
N ALA A 44 -33.02 -14.25 -26.84
CA ALA A 44 -32.53 -13.00 -27.39
C ALA A 44 -33.72 -12.48 -28.21
N GLN A 45 -34.52 -11.58 -27.62
CA GLN A 45 -35.22 -10.62 -28.44
C GLN A 45 -34.11 -9.91 -29.19
N ASP A 46 -34.04 -10.14 -30.49
CA ASP A 46 -33.31 -9.32 -31.46
C ASP A 46 -33.98 -7.93 -31.52
N ASP A 47 -34.14 -7.29 -30.36
CA ASP A 47 -34.44 -5.88 -30.29
C ASP A 47 -33.11 -5.19 -30.63
N ASP A 48 -32.95 -4.81 -31.90
CA ASP A 48 -31.84 -3.96 -32.33
C ASP A 48 -31.90 -2.66 -31.51
N PHE A 49 -31.09 -2.57 -30.45
CA PHE A 49 -31.03 -1.41 -29.57
C PHE A 49 -30.38 -0.23 -30.31
N VAL A 50 -31.17 0.54 -31.06
CA VAL A 50 -30.66 1.74 -31.76
C VAL A 50 -30.72 2.95 -30.84
N GLY A 51 -29.54 3.42 -30.41
CA GLY A 51 -29.39 4.63 -29.61
C GLY A 51 -29.61 5.92 -30.42
N ARG A 52 -29.97 7.01 -29.73
CA ARG A 52 -30.03 8.35 -30.34
C ARG A 52 -28.63 8.92 -30.55
N ALA A 53 -28.49 9.88 -31.47
CA ALA A 53 -27.23 10.58 -31.66
C ALA A 53 -26.85 11.37 -30.39
N VAL A 54 -25.59 11.23 -29.97
CA VAL A 54 -24.99 12.00 -28.89
C VAL A 54 -24.38 13.27 -29.48
N THR A 55 -24.69 14.43 -28.90
CA THR A 55 -24.11 15.72 -29.34
C THR A 55 -22.60 15.78 -29.05
N ASP A 56 -21.84 16.62 -29.77
CA ASP A 56 -20.39 16.74 -29.56
C ASP A 56 -20.02 17.16 -28.12
N GLU A 57 -20.82 18.03 -27.50
CA GLU A 57 -20.66 18.47 -26.11
C GLU A 57 -20.88 17.30 -25.12
N GLN A 58 -21.95 16.53 -25.32
CA GLN A 58 -22.23 15.33 -24.52
C GLN A 58 -21.13 14.29 -24.72
N LEU A 59 -20.68 14.05 -25.96
CA LEU A 59 -19.65 13.07 -26.28
C LEU A 59 -18.31 13.44 -25.61
N THR A 60 -17.94 14.72 -25.63
CA THR A 60 -16.74 15.22 -24.95
C THR A 60 -16.82 14.94 -23.46
N THR A 61 -17.97 15.25 -22.85
CA THR A 61 -18.18 14.99 -21.42
C THR A 61 -18.22 13.50 -21.10
N ILE A 62 -18.90 12.68 -21.90
CA ILE A 62 -18.98 11.22 -21.73
C ILE A 62 -17.59 10.60 -21.81
N ARG A 63 -16.76 11.00 -22.78
CA ARG A 63 -15.38 10.51 -22.88
C ARG A 63 -14.54 10.92 -21.67
N SER A 64 -14.75 12.12 -21.14
CA SER A 64 -14.07 12.57 -19.92
C SER A 64 -14.53 11.78 -18.69
N ALA A 65 -15.85 11.66 -18.50
CA ALA A 65 -16.48 10.99 -17.36
C ALA A 65 -16.27 9.47 -17.38
N ALA A 66 -16.15 8.85 -18.55
CA ALA A 66 -15.79 7.43 -18.66
C ALA A 66 -14.38 7.14 -18.12
N ARG A 67 -13.51 8.15 -18.03
CA ARG A 67 -12.20 8.06 -17.38
C ARG A 67 -12.28 8.34 -15.88
N SER A 68 -13.42 8.10 -15.23
CA SER A 68 -13.55 8.20 -13.77
C SER A 68 -13.22 6.88 -13.06
N CYS A 69 -13.36 5.72 -13.72
CA CYS A 69 -12.89 4.43 -13.22
C CYS A 69 -12.89 3.35 -14.32
N PRO A 70 -12.21 2.21 -14.11
CA PRO A 70 -12.05 1.17 -15.14
C PRO A 70 -13.34 0.44 -15.51
N ALA A 71 -14.39 0.53 -14.69
CA ALA A 71 -15.68 -0.09 -14.98
C ALA A 71 -16.45 0.66 -16.08
N LEU A 72 -16.10 1.92 -16.34
CA LEU A 72 -16.76 2.77 -17.32
C LEU A 72 -15.99 2.80 -18.63
N THR A 73 -16.76 2.76 -19.72
CA THR A 73 -16.30 3.13 -21.05
C THR A 73 -17.23 4.21 -21.60
N PRO A 74 -16.82 5.00 -22.60
CA PRO A 74 -17.70 5.98 -23.22
C PRO A 74 -19.02 5.34 -23.66
N ALA A 75 -18.97 4.14 -24.24
CA ALA A 75 -20.13 3.40 -24.70
C ALA A 75 -21.04 2.93 -23.56
N ARG A 76 -20.47 2.37 -22.48
CA ARG A 76 -21.24 1.98 -21.27
C ARG A 76 -21.98 3.17 -20.65
N LEU A 77 -21.30 4.31 -20.53
CA LEU A 77 -21.91 5.51 -19.97
C LEU A 77 -23.00 6.07 -20.89
N ALA A 78 -22.77 6.12 -22.20
CA ALA A 78 -23.78 6.53 -23.17
C ALA A 78 -25.00 5.59 -23.19
N GLY A 79 -24.77 4.28 -23.08
CA GLY A 79 -25.82 3.27 -23.01
C GLY A 79 -26.73 3.47 -21.80
N GLN A 80 -26.14 3.75 -20.63
CA GLN A 80 -26.90 4.06 -19.43
C GLN A 80 -27.69 5.37 -19.54
N LEU A 81 -27.07 6.45 -20.05
CA LEU A 81 -27.76 7.74 -20.24
C LEU A 81 -28.95 7.60 -21.22
N MET A 82 -28.78 6.76 -22.25
CA MET A 82 -29.84 6.43 -23.19
C MET A 82 -30.97 5.63 -22.53
N ALA A 83 -30.65 4.63 -21.71
CA ALA A 83 -31.65 3.86 -20.96
C ALA A 83 -32.39 4.69 -19.91
N GLU A 84 -31.73 5.66 -19.27
CA GLU A 84 -32.35 6.51 -18.25
C GLU A 84 -33.34 7.52 -18.84
N SER A 85 -32.87 8.30 -19.83
CA SER A 85 -33.60 9.50 -20.28
C SER A 85 -33.73 9.60 -21.80
N GLY A 86 -33.17 8.67 -22.56
CA GLY A 86 -33.01 8.83 -24.01
C GLY A 86 -32.12 10.02 -24.37
N LEU A 87 -31.10 10.31 -23.54
CA LEU A 87 -30.19 11.46 -23.61
C LEU A 87 -30.86 12.84 -23.43
N ASP A 88 -32.06 12.88 -22.82
CA ASP A 88 -32.79 14.13 -22.58
C ASP A 88 -32.39 14.80 -21.25
N GLY A 89 -31.66 15.91 -21.34
CA GLY A 89 -31.29 16.76 -20.20
C GLY A 89 -32.47 17.37 -19.44
N ARG A 90 -33.68 17.35 -19.99
CA ARG A 90 -34.89 17.92 -19.39
C ARG A 90 -35.88 16.86 -18.90
N ALA A 91 -35.51 15.57 -18.92
CA ALA A 91 -36.36 14.48 -18.47
C ALA A 91 -36.86 14.72 -17.03
N ARG A 92 -38.19 14.73 -16.85
CA ARG A 92 -38.83 14.96 -15.53
C ARG A 92 -39.00 13.69 -14.71
N LYS A 93 -38.87 12.53 -15.34
CA LYS A 93 -38.88 11.20 -14.74
C LYS A 93 -38.06 10.27 -15.64
N THR A 94 -37.13 9.53 -15.06
CA THR A 94 -36.29 8.56 -15.79
C THR A 94 -36.66 7.12 -15.42
N ALA A 95 -36.03 6.15 -16.09
CA ALA A 95 -36.26 4.73 -15.86
C ALA A 95 -36.05 4.32 -14.39
N SER A 96 -35.01 4.86 -13.73
CA SER A 96 -34.73 4.59 -12.32
C SER A 96 -35.43 5.55 -11.34
N GLY A 97 -36.39 6.35 -11.81
CA GLY A 97 -37.19 7.25 -10.97
C GLY A 97 -36.55 8.61 -10.65
N GLY A 98 -35.37 8.91 -11.23
CA GLY A 98 -34.70 10.20 -11.12
C GLY A 98 -35.11 11.22 -12.18
N ARG A 99 -34.26 12.22 -12.41
CA ARG A 99 -34.50 13.33 -13.37
C ARG A 99 -33.24 13.73 -14.14
N GLY A 100 -33.44 14.45 -15.24
CA GLY A 100 -32.38 14.94 -16.13
C GLY A 100 -31.72 13.82 -16.92
N ILE A 101 -30.64 14.16 -17.62
CA ILE A 101 -29.98 13.21 -18.55
C ILE A 101 -29.48 11.92 -17.88
N ALA A 102 -29.10 12.03 -16.61
CA ALA A 102 -28.45 10.98 -15.83
C ALA A 102 -29.39 10.15 -14.96
N GLY A 103 -30.67 10.53 -14.85
CA GLY A 103 -31.63 9.80 -14.02
C GLY A 103 -31.27 9.68 -12.54
N LEU A 104 -30.46 10.60 -12.03
CA LEU A 104 -30.15 10.68 -10.61
C LEU A 104 -31.40 11.15 -9.85
N ASP A 105 -31.63 10.62 -8.65
CA ASP A 105 -32.53 11.23 -7.67
C ASP A 105 -31.85 12.43 -6.98
N ASP A 106 -32.58 13.15 -6.11
CA ASP A 106 -32.07 14.36 -5.46
C ASP A 106 -30.98 14.08 -4.41
N ALA A 107 -31.06 12.96 -3.70
CA ALA A 107 -30.03 12.56 -2.73
C ALA A 107 -28.72 12.18 -3.45
N ALA A 108 -28.84 11.41 -4.53
CA ALA A 108 -27.73 11.05 -5.39
C ALA A 108 -27.12 12.27 -6.07
N TRP A 109 -27.92 13.25 -6.49
CA TRP A 109 -27.37 14.52 -6.98
C TRP A 109 -26.57 15.23 -5.91
N GLU A 110 -27.16 15.44 -4.73
CA GLU A 110 -26.51 16.18 -3.65
C GLU A 110 -25.19 15.54 -3.22
N ALA A 111 -25.13 14.20 -3.18
CA ALA A 111 -23.92 13.46 -2.84
C ALA A 111 -22.81 13.59 -3.90
N TRP A 112 -23.17 13.65 -5.19
CA TRP A 112 -22.24 13.52 -6.31
C TRP A 112 -22.10 14.78 -7.17
N VAL A 113 -22.53 15.96 -6.68
CA VAL A 113 -22.34 17.23 -7.39
C VAL A 113 -20.85 17.43 -7.70
N PRO A 114 -20.47 17.60 -8.99
CA PRO A 114 -19.07 17.55 -9.38
C PRO A 114 -18.27 18.82 -9.05
N TRP A 115 -18.93 19.96 -8.85
CA TRP A 115 -18.28 21.19 -8.35
C TRP A 115 -19.27 22.08 -7.59
N PRO A 116 -18.78 22.94 -6.67
CA PRO A 116 -19.63 23.89 -5.96
C PRO A 116 -20.43 24.78 -6.91
N GLY A 117 -21.75 24.85 -6.70
CA GLY A 117 -22.65 25.66 -7.52
C GLY A 117 -23.06 25.05 -8.86
N ALA A 118 -22.65 23.82 -9.18
CA ALA A 118 -23.16 23.11 -10.36
C ALA A 118 -24.69 22.97 -10.28
N ARG A 119 -25.36 23.25 -11.40
CA ARG A 119 -26.82 23.27 -11.46
C ARG A 119 -27.37 21.95 -11.94
N ARG A 120 -28.53 21.55 -11.42
CA ARG A 120 -29.22 20.33 -11.84
C ARG A 120 -29.62 20.32 -13.32
N SER A 121 -29.75 21.49 -13.94
CA SER A 121 -30.02 21.66 -15.37
C SER A 121 -28.79 21.50 -16.26
N ASP A 122 -27.59 21.44 -15.70
CA ASP A 122 -26.33 21.29 -16.44
C ASP A 122 -26.14 19.81 -16.79
N SER A 123 -26.21 19.49 -18.08
CA SER A 123 -26.09 18.10 -18.53
C SER A 123 -24.69 17.54 -18.30
N ALA A 124 -23.64 18.35 -18.44
CA ALA A 124 -22.27 17.90 -18.23
C ALA A 124 -22.03 17.55 -16.76
N ALA A 125 -22.54 18.38 -15.85
CA ALA A 125 -22.47 18.11 -14.42
C ALA A 125 -23.20 16.82 -14.02
N ASN A 126 -24.37 16.56 -14.61
CA ASN A 126 -25.12 15.33 -14.36
C ASN A 126 -24.42 14.08 -14.89
N ILE A 127 -23.79 14.15 -16.08
CA ILE A 127 -23.02 13.03 -16.65
C ILE A 127 -21.83 12.68 -15.74
N LEU A 128 -21.09 13.68 -15.26
CA LEU A 128 -19.96 13.47 -14.34
C LEU A 128 -20.42 12.92 -12.99
N ALA A 129 -21.51 13.46 -12.42
CA ALA A 129 -22.10 12.94 -11.19
C ALA A 129 -22.52 11.46 -11.33
N LEU A 130 -23.11 11.10 -12.47
CA LEU A 130 -23.47 9.71 -12.77
C LEU A 130 -22.24 8.81 -12.80
N ALA A 131 -21.20 9.21 -13.53
CA ALA A 131 -19.97 8.44 -13.62
C ALA A 131 -19.36 8.20 -12.23
N HIS A 132 -19.29 9.24 -11.38
CA HIS A 132 -18.79 9.08 -10.00
C HIS A 132 -19.65 8.12 -9.16
N LYS A 133 -20.98 8.24 -9.22
CA LYS A 133 -21.89 7.29 -8.54
C LYS A 133 -21.70 5.87 -9.04
N MET A 134 -21.58 5.67 -10.35
CA MET A 134 -21.37 4.33 -10.94
C MET A 134 -20.01 3.74 -10.55
N CYS A 135 -18.97 4.56 -10.46
CA CYS A 135 -17.66 4.12 -9.97
C CYS A 135 -17.68 3.73 -8.50
N ASP A 136 -18.43 4.46 -7.67
CA ASP A 136 -18.65 4.07 -6.28
C ASP A 136 -19.43 2.75 -6.16
N LEU A 137 -20.54 2.61 -6.89
CA LEU A 137 -21.32 1.36 -6.93
C LEU A 137 -20.49 0.18 -7.42
N SER A 138 -19.63 0.37 -8.43
CA SER A 138 -18.73 -0.69 -8.90
C SER A 138 -17.76 -1.12 -7.82
N GLY A 139 -17.22 -0.18 -7.04
CA GLY A 139 -16.42 -0.49 -5.87
C GLY A 139 -17.22 -1.26 -4.80
N GLN A 140 -18.46 -0.85 -4.53
CA GLN A 140 -19.32 -1.50 -3.53
C GLN A 140 -19.73 -2.92 -3.94
N VAL A 141 -20.00 -3.16 -5.23
CA VAL A 141 -20.31 -4.49 -5.75
C VAL A 141 -19.09 -5.39 -5.70
N ARG A 142 -17.90 -4.91 -6.07
CA ARG A 142 -16.70 -5.78 -6.11
C ARG A 142 -16.36 -6.37 -4.74
N VAL A 143 -16.53 -5.59 -3.66
CA VAL A 143 -16.26 -6.09 -2.31
C VAL A 143 -17.24 -7.17 -1.84
N THR A 144 -18.41 -7.31 -2.48
CA THR A 144 -19.36 -8.40 -2.15
C THR A 144 -18.93 -9.75 -2.73
N LYS A 145 -17.95 -9.76 -3.67
CA LYS A 145 -17.49 -10.97 -4.37
C LYS A 145 -18.61 -11.76 -5.06
N ILE A 146 -19.65 -11.06 -5.52
CA ILE A 146 -20.70 -11.64 -6.37
C ILE A 146 -20.14 -11.84 -7.78
N ASP A 147 -20.34 -13.04 -8.34
CA ASP A 147 -19.93 -13.36 -9.70
C ASP A 147 -20.72 -12.55 -10.74
N GLY A 148 -20.05 -12.09 -11.80
CA GLY A 148 -20.64 -11.35 -12.92
C GLY A 148 -19.85 -10.11 -13.32
N ASP A 149 -20.29 -9.44 -14.40
CA ASP A 149 -19.69 -8.16 -14.82
C ASP A 149 -19.98 -7.08 -13.76
N PRO A 150 -18.94 -6.49 -13.12
CA PRO A 150 -19.12 -5.48 -12.10
C PRO A 150 -19.94 -4.26 -12.57
N TRP A 151 -19.86 -3.91 -13.85
CA TRP A 151 -20.65 -2.80 -14.39
C TRP A 151 -22.14 -3.12 -14.45
N ARG A 152 -22.54 -4.32 -14.91
CA ARG A 152 -23.95 -4.78 -14.93
C ARG A 152 -24.55 -4.83 -13.53
N LEU A 153 -23.80 -5.33 -12.56
CA LEU A 153 -24.22 -5.34 -11.15
C LEU A 153 -24.34 -3.91 -10.58
N SER A 154 -23.49 -2.98 -11.03
CA SER A 154 -23.59 -1.56 -10.65
C SER A 154 -24.83 -0.89 -11.24
N LEU A 155 -25.22 -1.24 -12.48
CA LEU A 155 -26.47 -0.79 -13.10
C LEU A 155 -27.67 -1.27 -12.28
N ALA A 156 -27.66 -2.55 -11.88
CA ALA A 156 -28.69 -3.11 -11.01
C ALA A 156 -28.77 -2.37 -9.67
N ALA A 157 -27.62 -2.09 -9.05
CA ALA A 157 -27.54 -1.36 -7.79
C ALA A 157 -28.00 0.10 -7.93
N PHE A 158 -27.76 0.73 -9.08
CA PHE A 158 -28.24 2.08 -9.37
C PHE A 158 -29.77 2.14 -9.46
N ASN A 159 -30.38 1.14 -10.10
CA ASN A 159 -31.82 1.08 -10.36
C ASN A 159 -32.64 0.56 -9.16
N ALA A 160 -32.20 -0.54 -8.53
CA ALA A 160 -32.94 -1.23 -7.47
C ALA A 160 -32.31 -1.09 -6.07
N GLY A 161 -31.09 -0.57 -5.97
CA GLY A 161 -30.34 -0.46 -4.72
C GLY A 161 -29.36 -1.62 -4.50
N ILE A 162 -28.25 -1.32 -3.81
CA ILE A 162 -27.15 -2.28 -3.58
C ILE A 162 -27.56 -3.45 -2.67
N ASP A 163 -28.50 -3.25 -1.75
CA ASP A 163 -28.96 -4.29 -0.83
C ASP A 163 -29.78 -5.37 -1.54
N GLU A 164 -30.58 -4.99 -2.55
CA GLU A 164 -31.31 -5.95 -3.37
C GLU A 164 -30.34 -6.77 -4.25
N VAL A 165 -29.27 -6.15 -4.76
CA VAL A 165 -28.19 -6.88 -5.47
C VAL A 165 -27.50 -7.90 -4.55
N ARG A 166 -27.18 -7.51 -3.32
CA ARG A 166 -26.60 -8.42 -2.31
C ARG A 166 -27.52 -9.59 -1.99
N LYS A 167 -28.80 -9.30 -1.78
CA LYS A 167 -29.83 -10.30 -1.47
C LYS A 167 -30.06 -11.27 -2.64
N ALA A 168 -30.09 -10.76 -3.87
CA ALA A 168 -30.22 -11.57 -5.08
C ALA A 168 -28.92 -12.34 -5.42
N LYS A 169 -27.78 -11.96 -4.83
CA LYS A 169 -26.45 -12.46 -5.22
C LYS A 169 -26.20 -12.31 -6.72
N GLY A 170 -26.63 -11.19 -7.29
CA GLY A 170 -26.64 -10.96 -8.72
C GLY A 170 -27.57 -9.81 -9.10
N VAL A 171 -28.02 -9.77 -10.35
CA VAL A 171 -29.03 -8.81 -10.80
C VAL A 171 -30.41 -9.23 -10.26
N PRO A 172 -31.09 -8.41 -9.43
CA PRO A 172 -32.43 -8.72 -8.94
C PRO A 172 -33.44 -8.65 -10.09
N SER A 173 -34.51 -9.45 -10.02
CA SER A 173 -35.53 -9.54 -11.07
C SER A 173 -36.18 -8.19 -11.41
N SER A 174 -36.31 -7.29 -10.44
CA SER A 174 -36.83 -5.94 -10.65
C SER A 174 -35.94 -5.04 -11.52
N ALA A 175 -34.67 -5.38 -11.70
CA ALA A 175 -33.70 -4.58 -12.43
C ALA A 175 -33.23 -5.22 -13.75
N VAL A 176 -33.67 -6.45 -14.08
CA VAL A 176 -33.22 -7.18 -15.27
C VAL A 176 -33.45 -6.37 -16.54
N ASP A 177 -34.69 -5.91 -16.77
CA ASP A 177 -35.06 -5.15 -17.97
C ASP A 177 -34.20 -3.87 -18.13
N TYR A 178 -33.96 -3.16 -17.02
CA TYR A 178 -33.14 -1.96 -17.04
C TYR A 178 -31.67 -2.27 -17.39
N VAL A 179 -31.10 -3.31 -16.77
CA VAL A 179 -29.70 -3.72 -17.02
C VAL A 179 -29.52 -4.17 -18.46
N ASP A 180 -30.49 -4.89 -19.01
CA ASP A 180 -30.43 -5.38 -20.39
C ASP A 180 -30.61 -4.24 -21.39
N HIS A 181 -31.53 -3.29 -21.17
CA HIS A 181 -31.64 -2.08 -21.99
C HIS A 181 -30.35 -1.25 -21.99
N ALA A 182 -29.78 -0.97 -20.81
CA ALA A 182 -28.55 -0.20 -20.71
C ALA A 182 -27.36 -0.91 -21.38
N SER A 183 -27.29 -2.24 -21.25
CA SER A 183 -26.26 -3.06 -21.90
C SER A 183 -26.42 -3.11 -23.42
N GLY A 184 -27.66 -3.23 -23.91
CA GLY A 184 -27.97 -3.20 -25.34
C GLY A 184 -27.57 -1.88 -25.99
N TYR A 185 -27.96 -0.75 -25.40
CA TYR A 185 -27.49 0.56 -25.89
C TYR A 185 -25.98 0.73 -25.78
N ALA A 186 -25.34 0.19 -24.74
CA ALA A 186 -23.89 0.23 -24.61
C ALA A 186 -23.19 -0.54 -25.74
N ALA A 187 -23.73 -1.70 -26.15
CA ALA A 187 -23.23 -2.43 -27.30
C ALA A 187 -23.36 -1.61 -28.59
N PHE A 188 -24.54 -1.00 -28.83
CA PHE A 188 -24.74 -0.11 -29.98
C PHE A 188 -23.73 1.05 -30.02
N TYR A 189 -23.50 1.76 -28.90
CA TYR A 189 -22.54 2.85 -28.89
C TYR A 189 -21.10 2.35 -29.05
N ALA A 190 -20.76 1.13 -28.61
CA ALA A 190 -19.41 0.59 -28.74
C ALA A 190 -19.01 0.36 -30.21
N ASP A 191 -19.97 0.09 -31.09
CA ASP A 191 -19.74 -0.07 -32.53
C ASP A 191 -19.51 1.27 -33.26
N LEU A 192 -19.84 2.39 -32.62
CA LEU A 192 -19.62 3.70 -33.19
C LEU A 192 -18.16 4.15 -32.96
N VAL A 193 -17.46 4.47 -34.05
CA VAL A 193 -16.07 4.99 -34.04
C VAL A 193 -15.85 6.11 -33.01
N PRO A 194 -16.78 7.08 -32.81
CA PRO A 194 -16.62 8.11 -31.78
C PRO A 194 -16.50 7.59 -30.34
N PHE A 195 -16.85 6.34 -30.03
CA PHE A 195 -16.78 5.78 -28.68
C PHE A 195 -15.57 4.87 -28.44
N GLY A 196 -14.67 4.74 -29.42
CA GLY A 196 -13.37 4.06 -29.28
C GLY A 196 -13.30 2.65 -29.87
N GLY A 197 -14.37 2.13 -30.45
CA GLY A 197 -14.44 0.74 -30.94
C GLY A 197 -14.32 -0.31 -29.83
N ALA A 198 -14.33 -1.60 -30.17
CA ALA A 198 -14.36 -2.74 -29.23
C ALA A 198 -13.08 -2.97 -28.40
N GLY A 199 -12.31 -1.92 -28.08
CA GLY A 199 -11.04 -2.02 -27.36
C GLY A 199 -11.20 -2.47 -25.90
N GLU A 200 -10.49 -3.54 -25.53
CA GLU A 200 -10.42 -4.05 -24.15
C GLU A 200 -9.52 -3.16 -23.26
N PRO A 201 -9.86 -2.97 -21.97
CA PRO A 201 -9.00 -2.30 -21.00
C PRO A 201 -7.77 -3.15 -20.67
N GLN A 202 -6.56 -2.57 -20.74
CA GLN A 202 -5.34 -3.24 -20.30
C GLN A 202 -5.00 -2.91 -18.84
N PRO A 203 -4.78 -3.92 -17.96
CA PRO A 203 -4.24 -3.70 -16.63
C PRO A 203 -2.70 -3.54 -16.68
N ASN A 204 -2.18 -2.47 -16.08
CA ASN A 204 -0.74 -2.24 -15.95
C ASN A 204 -0.24 -2.65 -14.55
N ASN A 205 0.37 -3.84 -14.44
CA ASN A 205 0.97 -4.35 -13.20
C ASN A 205 2.50 -4.26 -13.20
N LYS A 206 3.06 -3.05 -13.16
CA LYS A 206 4.50 -2.85 -12.85
C LYS A 206 4.70 -1.73 -11.81
N PRO A 207 5.60 -1.92 -10.82
CA PRO A 207 6.02 -0.84 -9.92
C PRO A 207 6.54 0.34 -10.76
N GLN A 208 5.90 1.50 -10.63
CA GLN A 208 6.26 2.68 -11.41
C GLN A 208 7.40 3.45 -10.72
N GLN A 209 8.44 3.78 -11.47
CA GLN A 209 9.49 4.68 -10.99
C GLN A 209 8.92 6.08 -10.73
N PRO A 210 9.43 6.82 -9.73
CA PRO A 210 8.98 8.18 -9.45
C PRO A 210 9.09 9.06 -10.70
N ARG A 211 8.00 9.80 -10.99
CA ARG A 211 7.85 10.70 -12.13
C ARG A 211 7.41 12.08 -11.65
N ALA A 212 7.65 13.13 -12.41
CA ALA A 212 7.23 14.47 -12.00
C ALA A 212 5.73 14.53 -11.66
N VAL A 213 5.36 15.26 -10.61
CA VAL A 213 3.95 15.51 -10.29
C VAL A 213 3.28 16.17 -11.50
N PRO A 214 2.19 15.60 -12.03
CA PRO A 214 1.44 16.21 -13.13
C PRO A 214 1.05 17.65 -12.79
N GLU A 215 1.17 18.56 -13.75
CA GLU A 215 1.01 20.01 -13.53
C GLU A 215 -0.33 20.36 -12.87
N GLY A 216 -1.43 19.73 -13.32
CA GLY A 216 -2.77 19.93 -12.75
C GLY A 216 -2.93 19.46 -11.29
N TYR A 217 -2.04 18.59 -10.79
CA TYR A 217 -2.10 18.07 -9.41
C TYR A 217 -1.19 18.81 -8.44
N VAL A 218 -0.21 19.57 -8.93
CA VAL A 218 0.69 20.38 -8.09
C VAL A 218 -0.06 21.23 -7.04
N PRO A 219 -1.06 22.06 -7.40
CA PRO A 219 -1.77 22.87 -6.40
C PRO A 219 -2.58 22.03 -5.40
N LEU A 220 -3.02 20.83 -5.78
CA LEU A 220 -3.75 19.92 -4.91
C LEU A 220 -2.83 19.25 -3.89
N VAL A 221 -1.64 18.83 -4.33
CA VAL A 221 -0.59 18.25 -3.47
C VAL A 221 -0.08 19.29 -2.48
N VAL A 222 0.13 20.54 -2.91
CA VAL A 222 0.52 21.64 -2.01
C VAL A 222 -0.57 21.91 -0.97
N ARG A 223 -1.85 21.92 -1.37
CA ARG A 223 -2.97 22.09 -0.45
C ARG A 223 -3.07 20.94 0.56
N ALA A 224 -2.91 19.70 0.11
CA ALA A 224 -2.90 18.52 0.97
C ALA A 224 -1.77 18.62 2.01
N GLY A 225 -0.56 18.95 1.58
CA GLY A 225 0.61 19.05 2.46
C GLY A 225 0.59 20.23 3.43
N ALA A 226 -0.39 21.14 3.30
CA ALA A 226 -0.63 22.21 4.27
C ALA A 226 -1.61 21.79 5.38
N ALA A 227 -2.29 20.65 5.24
CA ALA A 227 -3.31 20.20 6.20
C ALA A 227 -2.72 19.53 7.45
N CYS A 228 -1.52 18.96 7.36
CA CYS A 228 -0.85 18.27 8.45
C CYS A 228 0.64 18.68 8.48
N PRO A 229 1.15 19.34 9.54
CA PRO A 229 2.54 19.82 9.60
C PRO A 229 3.58 18.72 9.35
N GLU A 230 3.28 17.50 9.76
CA GLU A 230 4.15 16.34 9.63
C GLU A 230 4.07 15.65 8.25
N VAL A 231 3.11 16.05 7.40
CA VAL A 231 2.92 15.49 6.04
C VAL A 231 3.17 16.59 5.00
N PRO A 232 4.44 16.92 4.70
CA PRO A 232 4.74 17.97 3.73
C PRO A 232 4.24 17.62 2.32
N PRO A 233 4.10 18.60 1.40
CA PRO A 233 3.65 18.33 0.03
C PRO A 233 4.46 17.23 -0.70
N ALA A 234 5.77 17.16 -0.46
CA ALA A 234 6.62 16.10 -1.00
C ALA A 234 6.22 14.70 -0.49
N ALA A 235 5.79 14.59 0.77
CA ALA A 235 5.31 13.33 1.35
C ALA A 235 3.97 12.91 0.73
N VAL A 236 3.05 13.86 0.52
CA VAL A 236 1.79 13.61 -0.20
C VAL A 236 2.07 13.11 -1.61
N ALA A 237 2.95 13.78 -2.36
CA ALA A 237 3.36 13.33 -3.70
C ALA A 237 3.98 11.93 -3.66
N GLY A 238 4.82 11.66 -2.66
CA GLY A 238 5.46 10.37 -2.48
C GLY A 238 4.47 9.23 -2.21
N GLN A 239 3.47 9.50 -1.37
CA GLN A 239 2.37 8.58 -1.07
C GLN A 239 1.52 8.31 -2.31
N VAL A 240 1.04 9.35 -2.99
CA VAL A 240 0.20 9.19 -4.19
C VAL A 240 0.96 8.47 -5.31
N MET A 241 2.25 8.75 -5.48
CA MET A 241 3.10 8.05 -6.44
C MET A 241 3.24 6.56 -6.10
N ALA A 242 3.48 6.23 -4.82
CA ALA A 242 3.63 4.83 -4.39
C ALA A 242 2.32 4.03 -4.50
N LEU A 243 1.18 4.72 -4.39
CA LEU A 243 -0.15 4.09 -4.42
C LEU A 243 -0.67 3.90 -5.84
N SER A 244 -0.62 4.93 -6.68
CA SER A 244 -1.22 4.90 -8.02
C SER A 244 -0.33 5.38 -9.15
N GLY A 245 0.85 5.89 -8.82
CA GLY A 245 1.65 6.64 -9.78
C GLY A 245 0.96 7.92 -10.28
N PHE A 246 -0.02 8.47 -9.56
CA PHE A 246 -0.93 9.54 -10.01
C PHE A 246 -1.98 9.10 -11.05
N ASP A 247 -2.31 7.81 -11.13
CA ASP A 247 -3.43 7.33 -11.95
C ASP A 247 -4.77 7.58 -11.22
N PRO A 248 -5.63 8.50 -11.71
CA PRO A 248 -6.92 8.78 -11.08
C PRO A 248 -7.92 7.62 -11.17
N ASN A 249 -7.66 6.65 -12.03
CA ASN A 249 -8.54 5.53 -12.32
C ASN A 249 -8.08 4.21 -11.71
N MET A 250 -7.04 4.24 -10.87
CA MET A 250 -6.54 3.01 -10.31
C MET A 250 -7.54 2.43 -9.30
N LEU A 251 -7.80 1.13 -9.43
CA LEU A 251 -8.53 0.34 -8.44
C LEU A 251 -7.55 -0.71 -7.90
N GLY A 252 -7.29 -0.68 -6.60
CA GLY A 252 -6.42 -1.63 -5.93
C GLY A 252 -7.10 -2.99 -5.70
N ASP A 253 -6.29 -4.01 -5.49
CA ASP A 253 -6.73 -5.41 -5.34
C ASP A 253 -7.66 -5.63 -4.13
N GLU A 254 -7.57 -4.78 -3.11
CA GLU A 254 -8.42 -4.84 -1.90
C GLU A 254 -9.56 -3.82 -1.94
N GLY A 255 -9.80 -3.21 -3.10
CA GLY A 255 -10.88 -2.24 -3.32
C GLY A 255 -10.49 -0.79 -3.00
N GLN A 256 -9.18 -0.49 -2.89
CA GLN A 256 -8.66 0.87 -2.82
C GLN A 256 -9.05 1.67 -4.07
N ARG A 257 -9.42 2.95 -3.92
CA ARG A 257 -10.05 3.73 -5.01
C ARG A 257 -9.31 5.01 -5.34
N GLY A 258 -9.25 5.30 -6.64
CA GLY A 258 -8.84 6.59 -7.18
C GLY A 258 -7.35 6.90 -7.06
N ILE A 259 -6.99 8.13 -7.38
CA ILE A 259 -5.59 8.58 -7.41
C ILE A 259 -4.84 8.35 -6.09
N ALA A 260 -5.54 8.44 -4.97
CA ALA A 260 -4.95 8.28 -3.65
C ALA A 260 -5.15 6.89 -3.06
N GLN A 261 -5.77 5.95 -3.78
CA GLN A 261 -6.03 4.57 -3.32
C GLN A 261 -6.63 4.49 -1.90
N PHE A 262 -7.65 5.31 -1.62
CA PHE A 262 -8.33 5.23 -0.33
C PHE A 262 -9.08 3.91 -0.20
N LEU A 263 -8.93 3.24 0.95
CA LEU A 263 -9.84 2.18 1.36
C LEU A 263 -11.25 2.75 1.60
N PRO A 264 -12.32 2.01 1.26
CA PRO A 264 -13.68 2.48 1.50
C PRO A 264 -13.97 2.85 2.96
N GLU A 265 -13.48 2.05 3.91
CA GLU A 265 -13.62 2.29 5.34
C GLU A 265 -12.91 3.58 5.80
N VAL A 266 -11.69 3.83 5.30
CA VAL A 266 -10.92 5.04 5.63
C VAL A 266 -11.58 6.28 5.05
N TRP A 267 -12.09 6.20 3.81
CA TRP A 267 -12.80 7.30 3.18
C TRP A 267 -14.13 7.60 3.88
N GLN A 268 -14.86 6.57 4.29
CA GLN A 268 -16.14 6.74 4.98
C GLN A 268 -15.97 7.44 6.34
N GLU A 269 -14.92 7.10 7.09
CA GLU A 269 -14.69 7.63 8.44
C GLU A 269 -14.02 9.01 8.42
N HIS A 270 -13.03 9.22 7.54
CA HIS A 270 -12.17 10.41 7.58
C HIS A 270 -12.21 11.27 6.32
N GLY A 271 -12.81 10.77 5.24
CA GLY A 271 -12.96 11.50 4.00
C GLY A 271 -13.91 12.69 4.14
N PRO A 272 -13.92 13.59 3.15
CA PRO A 272 -14.90 14.68 3.13
C PRO A 272 -16.32 14.12 3.01
N ALA A 273 -17.27 14.74 3.71
CA ALA A 273 -18.68 14.33 3.70
C ALA A 273 -19.35 14.40 2.31
N ARG A 274 -18.73 15.08 1.34
CA ARG A 274 -19.22 15.23 -0.03
C ARG A 274 -18.09 15.07 -1.03
N GLY A 275 -18.44 14.63 -2.24
CA GLY A 275 -17.48 14.43 -3.33
C GLY A 275 -17.08 12.97 -3.52
N SER A 276 -16.24 12.74 -4.53
CA SER A 276 -15.86 11.40 -4.97
C SER A 276 -14.41 11.09 -4.66
N VAL A 277 -14.16 9.89 -4.15
CA VAL A 277 -12.82 9.31 -4.03
C VAL A 277 -12.11 9.14 -5.38
N TRP A 278 -12.88 9.09 -6.47
CA TRP A 278 -12.38 8.99 -7.84
C TRP A 278 -12.06 10.36 -8.47
N ASP A 279 -12.49 11.46 -7.85
CA ASP A 279 -12.18 12.80 -8.33
C ASP A 279 -10.86 13.29 -7.71
N PRO A 280 -9.78 13.50 -8.50
CA PRO A 280 -8.50 13.96 -7.97
C PRO A 280 -8.59 15.30 -7.25
N GLN A 281 -9.52 16.19 -7.64
CA GLN A 281 -9.72 17.49 -7.02
C GLN A 281 -10.20 17.39 -5.57
N VAL A 282 -10.85 16.27 -5.22
CA VAL A 282 -11.32 15.97 -3.87
C VAL A 282 -10.35 15.02 -3.18
N ALA A 283 -9.94 13.94 -3.86
CA ALA A 283 -9.14 12.87 -3.29
C ALA A 283 -7.71 13.31 -2.93
N VAL A 284 -7.03 14.09 -3.77
CA VAL A 284 -5.64 14.51 -3.47
C VAL A 284 -5.59 15.42 -2.24
N PRO A 285 -6.40 16.50 -2.11
CA PRO A 285 -6.43 17.30 -0.90
C PRO A 285 -6.81 16.50 0.36
N ALA A 286 -7.72 15.53 0.23
CA ALA A 286 -8.16 14.68 1.34
C ALA A 286 -7.03 13.84 1.94
N VAL A 287 -5.96 13.51 1.18
CA VAL A 287 -4.81 12.76 1.71
C VAL A 287 -4.24 13.46 2.94
N GLY A 288 -4.05 14.78 2.89
CA GLY A 288 -3.48 15.54 4.00
C GLY A 288 -4.35 15.52 5.26
N THR A 289 -5.67 15.73 5.10
CA THR A 289 -6.60 15.75 6.23
C THR A 289 -6.78 14.36 6.84
N VAL A 290 -6.87 13.31 6.00
CA VAL A 290 -7.02 11.93 6.46
C VAL A 290 -5.74 11.44 7.16
N MET A 291 -4.56 11.73 6.62
CA MET A 291 -3.30 11.39 7.28
C MET A 291 -3.18 12.06 8.66
N CYS A 292 -3.64 13.30 8.80
CA CYS A 292 -3.70 13.98 10.10
C CYS A 292 -4.67 13.27 11.08
N ALA A 293 -5.84 12.85 10.59
CA ALA A 293 -6.83 12.14 11.39
C ALA A 293 -6.30 10.79 11.89
N LEU A 294 -5.74 9.97 10.99
CA LEU A 294 -5.18 8.65 11.32
C LEU A 294 -4.02 8.74 12.32
N ARG A 295 -3.15 9.75 12.18
CA ARG A 295 -2.08 10.02 13.15
C ARG A 295 -2.65 10.25 14.56
N ASN A 296 -3.70 11.07 14.66
CA ASN A 296 -4.33 11.39 15.93
C ASN A 296 -5.06 10.20 16.53
N GLU A 297 -5.74 9.41 15.70
CA GLU A 297 -6.42 8.17 16.12
C GLU A 297 -5.45 7.13 16.68
N LEU A 298 -4.22 7.10 16.17
CA LEU A 298 -3.18 6.12 16.55
C LEU A 298 -2.17 6.66 17.56
N SER A 299 -2.41 7.81 18.18
CA SER A 299 -1.45 8.45 19.10
C SER A 299 -1.08 7.62 20.33
N GLY A 300 -1.87 6.58 20.65
CA GLY A 300 -1.62 5.65 21.74
C GLY A 300 -0.85 4.38 21.35
N ILE A 301 -0.53 4.19 20.07
CA ILE A 301 0.23 3.04 19.57
C ILE A 301 1.72 3.40 19.54
N GLU A 302 2.57 2.52 20.06
CA GLU A 302 4.01 2.74 20.03
C GLU A 302 4.56 2.64 18.59
N GLY A 303 5.13 3.71 18.06
CA GLY A 303 5.73 3.73 16.71
C GLY A 303 6.10 5.15 16.28
N ASP A 304 6.57 5.31 15.04
CA ASP A 304 6.60 6.62 14.39
C ASP A 304 5.17 7.00 13.96
N PRO A 305 4.60 8.13 14.42
CA PRO A 305 3.22 8.49 14.15
C PRO A 305 2.90 8.66 12.66
N TYR A 306 3.86 9.11 11.84
CA TYR A 306 3.67 9.27 10.41
C TYR A 306 3.63 7.92 9.69
N LEU A 307 4.51 6.99 10.06
CA LEU A 307 4.51 5.65 9.49
C LEU A 307 3.28 4.83 9.92
N LEU A 308 2.85 4.97 11.18
CA LEU A 308 1.59 4.37 11.65
C LEU A 308 0.40 4.90 10.85
N ALA A 309 0.35 6.21 10.58
CA ALA A 309 -0.68 6.81 9.76
C ALA A 309 -0.64 6.30 8.30
N LEU A 310 0.54 6.16 7.69
CA LEU A 310 0.69 5.61 6.33
C LEU A 310 0.24 4.14 6.26
N ALA A 311 0.61 3.35 7.25
CA ALA A 311 0.19 1.95 7.34
C ALA A 311 -1.33 1.84 7.51
N ALA A 312 -1.92 2.69 8.36
CA ALA A 312 -3.36 2.72 8.56
C ALA A 312 -4.13 3.24 7.35
N PHE A 313 -3.55 4.18 6.60
CA PHE A 313 -4.12 4.64 5.35
C PHE A 313 -4.22 3.50 4.34
N ARG A 314 -3.18 2.67 4.26
CA ARG A 314 -3.08 1.55 3.32
C ARG A 314 -3.93 0.34 3.74
N ASN A 315 -3.89 -0.03 5.01
CA ASN A 315 -4.39 -1.31 5.54
C ASN A 315 -5.58 -1.17 6.50
N GLY A 316 -6.01 0.06 6.78
CA GLY A 316 -7.00 0.38 7.80
C GLY A 316 -6.41 0.58 9.20
N PRO A 317 -6.94 1.52 10.01
CA PRO A 317 -6.44 1.77 11.37
C PRO A 317 -6.67 0.60 12.33
N THR A 318 -7.69 -0.22 12.08
CA THR A 318 -7.99 -1.42 12.89
C THR A 318 -6.88 -2.46 12.79
N THR A 319 -6.34 -2.70 11.59
CA THR A 319 -5.22 -3.61 11.37
C THR A 319 -4.00 -3.17 12.16
N VAL A 320 -3.64 -1.89 12.09
CA VAL A 320 -2.48 -1.33 12.81
C VAL A 320 -2.63 -1.42 14.33
N ARG A 321 -3.85 -1.24 14.85
CA ARG A 321 -4.15 -1.45 16.28
C ARG A 321 -3.96 -2.90 16.70
N GLN A 322 -4.45 -3.85 15.90
CA GLN A 322 -4.36 -5.29 16.21
C GLN A 322 -2.92 -5.80 16.22
N THR A 323 -2.07 -5.26 15.35
CA THR A 323 -0.64 -5.61 15.31
C THR A 323 0.20 -4.85 16.32
N GLY A 324 -0.40 -3.93 17.11
CA GLY A 324 0.33 -3.08 18.05
C GLY A 324 1.36 -2.17 17.37
N GLY A 325 1.15 -1.83 16.09
CA GLY A 325 2.09 -1.03 15.30
C GLY A 325 3.15 -1.85 14.56
N GLU A 326 3.09 -3.19 14.56
CA GLU A 326 3.91 -4.01 13.67
C GLU A 326 3.37 -3.95 12.22
N PHE A 327 4.29 -3.97 11.26
CA PHE A 327 4.00 -3.88 9.82
C PHE A 327 4.37 -5.19 9.12
N ASP A 328 3.52 -5.66 8.21
CA ASP A 328 3.86 -6.78 7.34
C ASP A 328 4.86 -6.39 6.23
N GLY A 329 5.39 -7.39 5.53
CA GLY A 329 6.37 -7.20 4.45
C GLY A 329 5.88 -6.22 3.37
N PRO A 330 4.68 -6.40 2.77
CA PRO A 330 4.14 -5.47 1.78
C PRO A 330 4.03 -4.02 2.29
N THR A 331 3.60 -3.83 3.53
CA THR A 331 3.49 -2.50 4.15
C THR A 331 4.85 -1.87 4.33
N GLN A 332 5.85 -2.63 4.78
CA GLN A 332 7.21 -2.12 4.92
C GLN A 332 7.80 -1.68 3.56
N VAL A 333 7.55 -2.45 2.50
CA VAL A 333 7.94 -2.07 1.12
C VAL A 333 7.24 -0.78 0.69
N PHE A 334 5.94 -0.65 0.99
CA PHE A 334 5.19 0.57 0.72
C PHE A 334 5.77 1.78 1.46
N LEU A 335 5.98 1.67 2.78
CA LEU A 335 6.55 2.75 3.61
C LEU A 335 7.92 3.20 3.10
N ARG A 336 8.78 2.25 2.70
CA ARG A 336 10.08 2.55 2.06
C ARG A 336 9.91 3.32 0.76
N THR A 337 9.01 2.86 -0.11
CA THR A 337 8.74 3.49 -1.41
C THR A 337 8.21 4.92 -1.22
N VAL A 338 7.33 5.15 -0.22
CA VAL A 338 6.86 6.50 0.10
C VAL A 338 8.00 7.39 0.57
N ARG A 339 8.90 6.89 1.42
CA ARG A 339 10.06 7.65 1.90
C ARG A 339 11.01 8.02 0.75
N GLU A 340 11.39 7.05 -0.08
CA GLU A 340 12.25 7.27 -1.26
C GLU A 340 11.63 8.28 -2.22
N ASN A 341 10.33 8.14 -2.51
CA ASN A 341 9.62 9.11 -3.34
C ASN A 341 9.56 10.50 -2.68
N THR A 342 9.40 10.57 -1.36
CA THR A 342 9.36 11.85 -0.62
C THR A 342 10.68 12.61 -0.79
N GLU A 343 11.81 11.92 -0.69
CA GLU A 343 13.13 12.52 -0.92
C GLU A 343 13.28 13.01 -2.36
N PHE A 344 12.80 12.25 -3.35
CA PHE A 344 12.75 12.68 -4.74
C PHE A 344 11.91 13.96 -4.93
N TYR A 345 10.69 13.99 -4.38
CA TYR A 345 9.77 15.13 -4.53
C TYR A 345 10.16 16.34 -3.68
N ALA A 346 10.99 16.17 -2.64
CA ALA A 346 11.54 17.30 -1.87
C ALA A 346 12.43 18.21 -2.75
N LEU A 347 12.94 17.69 -3.87
CA LEU A 347 13.71 18.44 -4.86
C LEU A 347 12.82 19.26 -5.81
N ASP A 348 11.52 18.97 -5.90
CA ASP A 348 10.59 19.72 -6.77
C ASP A 348 10.25 21.08 -6.14
N SER A 349 10.83 22.14 -6.72
CA SER A 349 10.61 23.51 -6.27
C SER A 349 9.15 23.96 -6.29
N ARG A 350 8.29 23.34 -7.12
CA ARG A 350 6.86 23.65 -7.23
C ARG A 350 6.06 23.21 -6.00
N LEU A 351 6.58 22.24 -5.25
CA LEU A 351 5.93 21.69 -4.05
C LEU A 351 6.33 22.44 -2.76
N LYS A 352 7.25 23.41 -2.85
CA LYS A 352 7.66 24.19 -1.68
C LYS A 352 6.54 25.16 -1.30
N PRO A 353 6.13 25.21 -0.02
CA PRO A 353 5.20 26.23 0.44
C PRO A 353 5.76 27.63 0.14
N THR A 354 5.02 28.45 -0.59
CA THR A 354 5.38 29.87 -0.76
C THR A 354 5.30 30.56 0.59
N ALA A 355 6.46 30.88 1.19
CA ALA A 355 6.53 31.72 2.37
C ALA A 355 5.90 33.10 2.06
N PRO A 356 5.16 33.73 2.99
CA PRO A 356 4.79 35.13 2.85
C PRO A 356 6.07 35.96 2.75
N THR A 357 6.19 36.72 1.67
CA THR A 357 7.35 37.55 1.35
C THR A 357 7.56 38.61 2.42
N LYS A 358 8.56 38.42 3.29
CA LYS A 358 9.22 39.57 3.97
C LYS A 358 10.14 40.27 2.95
N PRO A 359 10.19 41.61 2.92
CA PRO A 359 11.08 42.34 2.03
C PRO A 359 12.55 41.97 2.29
N VAL A 360 13.24 41.51 1.25
CA VAL A 360 14.67 41.21 1.28
C VAL A 360 15.45 42.51 1.13
N VAL A 361 16.25 42.85 2.15
CA VAL A 361 17.33 43.84 2.03
C VAL A 361 18.54 43.13 1.39
N PRO A 362 19.16 43.67 0.33
CA PRO A 362 20.25 43.01 -0.37
C PRO A 362 21.57 43.06 0.43
N PRO A 363 22.39 41.98 0.44
CA PRO A 363 23.70 42.01 1.07
C PRO A 363 24.76 42.67 0.17
N LYS A 364 25.69 43.37 0.81
CA LYS A 364 26.84 44.07 0.20
C LYS A 364 27.98 43.07 -0.14
N PRO A 365 28.68 43.19 -1.28
CA PRO A 365 29.72 42.23 -1.68
C PRO A 365 31.15 42.67 -1.32
N SER A 366 32.00 41.69 -0.97
CA SER A 366 33.48 41.61 -1.09
C SER A 366 34.09 40.93 0.15
N GLY A 367 35.01 39.97 0.07
CA GLY A 367 35.74 39.45 -1.09
C GLY A 367 36.59 38.23 -0.73
N SER A 368 37.31 37.74 -1.73
CA SER A 368 38.46 36.82 -1.70
C SER A 368 39.33 37.22 -2.90
N PRO A 369 40.62 36.84 -3.03
CA PRO A 369 41.35 35.77 -2.33
C PRO A 369 42.77 36.16 -1.86
N SER A 370 43.47 35.28 -1.13
CA SER A 370 44.94 35.29 -1.13
C SER A 370 45.53 33.88 -0.94
N LEU A 371 46.49 33.57 -1.79
CA LEU A 371 47.20 32.29 -1.96
C LEU A 371 48.54 32.27 -1.19
N SER A 372 48.91 31.07 -0.71
CA SER A 372 50.28 30.51 -0.51
C SER A 372 51.17 31.05 0.63
N PRO A 373 52.26 30.32 1.06
CA PRO A 373 52.77 28.99 0.66
C PRO A 373 53.07 27.99 1.81
N SER A 374 53.46 26.77 1.43
CA SER A 374 54.04 25.69 2.24
C SER A 374 55.34 26.06 2.98
N PRO A 375 55.78 25.19 3.91
CA PRO A 375 57.16 24.72 3.82
C PRO A 375 57.33 23.20 3.92
N THR A 376 58.47 22.80 3.38
CA THR A 376 58.96 21.47 3.03
C THR A 376 59.52 20.68 4.22
N ALA A 377 59.59 19.37 3.99
CA ALA A 377 60.19 18.27 4.74
C ALA A 377 61.42 18.55 5.63
N THR A 378 61.56 17.76 6.70
CA THR A 378 62.87 17.40 7.27
C THR A 378 62.87 15.97 7.83
N ALA A 379 63.70 15.16 7.18
CA ALA A 379 64.59 14.07 7.62
C ALA A 379 64.16 13.04 8.69
N ALA A 380 64.26 11.78 8.25
CA ALA A 380 64.41 10.57 9.04
C ALA A 380 65.77 10.46 9.74
N ASN A 381 65.82 9.71 10.85
CA ASN A 381 67.01 8.95 11.29
C ASN A 381 66.64 7.86 12.33
N PRO A 382 67.52 6.89 12.66
CA PRO A 382 67.22 5.46 12.56
C PRO A 382 67.01 4.75 13.92
N ARG A 383 66.46 3.53 13.85
CA ARG A 383 66.24 2.61 14.98
C ARG A 383 67.52 1.80 15.30
N PRO A 384 67.95 1.67 16.55
CA PRO A 384 69.08 0.81 16.93
C PRO A 384 68.75 -0.70 16.93
N PRO A 385 69.76 -1.59 16.92
CA PRO A 385 69.60 -3.01 16.63
C PRO A 385 69.00 -3.84 17.77
N VAL A 386 68.34 -4.92 17.36
CA VAL A 386 67.71 -5.96 18.20
C VAL A 386 68.78 -6.94 18.73
N PRO A 387 68.82 -7.26 20.04
CA PRO A 387 69.62 -8.37 20.56
C PRO A 387 68.89 -9.72 20.38
N PRO A 388 69.61 -10.84 20.23
CA PRO A 388 69.03 -12.13 19.88
C PRO A 388 68.24 -12.78 21.02
N ALA A 389 67.24 -13.57 20.61
CA ALA A 389 66.38 -14.38 21.45
C ALA A 389 67.17 -15.41 22.27
N GLN A 390 66.75 -15.59 23.54
CA GLN A 390 67.13 -16.73 24.38
C GLN A 390 65.91 -17.64 24.61
N PRO A 391 66.14 -18.95 24.87
CA PRO A 391 65.13 -19.99 24.72
C PRO A 391 64.11 -20.02 25.88
N GLU A 392 62.88 -20.41 25.53
CA GLU A 392 61.76 -20.65 26.44
C GLU A 392 62.11 -21.66 27.54
N ARG A 393 61.67 -21.34 28.77
CA ARG A 393 61.63 -22.26 29.90
C ARG A 393 60.20 -22.78 30.07
N PRO A 394 59.99 -24.07 30.41
CA PRO A 394 58.66 -24.67 30.46
C PRO A 394 57.83 -24.24 31.68
N ASP A 395 56.59 -23.86 31.38
CA ASP A 395 55.34 -23.86 32.14
C ASP A 395 55.37 -23.90 33.68
N GLU A 396 54.94 -22.79 34.26
CA GLU A 396 54.35 -22.72 35.61
C GLU A 396 52.81 -22.71 35.46
N PRO A 397 52.06 -23.47 36.28
CA PRO A 397 50.61 -23.62 36.11
C PRO A 397 49.87 -22.29 36.29
N THR A 398 49.23 -21.84 35.21
CA THR A 398 48.58 -20.53 35.14
C THR A 398 47.38 -20.45 36.07
N LYS A 399 47.46 -19.55 37.05
CA LYS A 399 46.33 -19.10 37.88
C LYS A 399 45.16 -18.67 36.97
N ALA A 400 43.95 -19.13 37.30
CA ALA A 400 42.74 -18.79 36.55
C ALA A 400 42.65 -17.26 36.28
N PRO A 401 42.33 -16.82 35.05
CA PRO A 401 42.28 -15.40 34.70
C PRO A 401 41.31 -14.66 35.62
N ALA A 402 41.72 -13.48 36.10
CA ALA A 402 40.83 -12.61 36.85
C ALA A 402 39.56 -12.30 36.01
N PRO A 403 38.38 -12.20 36.65
CA PRO A 403 37.15 -11.87 35.95
C PRO A 403 37.33 -10.54 35.20
N PRO A 404 36.78 -10.43 33.98
CA PRO A 404 36.95 -9.23 33.20
C PRO A 404 36.36 -8.00 33.90
N VAL A 405 37.03 -6.87 33.72
CA VAL A 405 36.58 -5.56 34.20
C VAL A 405 36.04 -4.77 33.02
N ARG A 406 34.90 -4.11 33.21
CA ARG A 406 34.28 -3.24 32.20
C ARG A 406 35.25 -2.10 31.83
N PRO A 407 35.60 -1.91 30.54
CA PRO A 407 36.42 -0.79 30.12
C PRO A 407 35.78 0.56 30.51
N ALA A 408 36.61 1.54 30.86
CA ALA A 408 36.14 2.87 31.22
C ALA A 408 35.35 3.50 30.05
N GLY A 409 34.14 3.98 30.34
CA GLY A 409 33.25 4.57 29.33
C GLY A 409 32.45 3.57 28.49
N ALA A 410 32.72 2.26 28.59
CA ALA A 410 31.90 1.25 27.91
C ALA A 410 30.49 1.19 28.52
N LYS A 411 29.47 1.08 27.66
CA LYS A 411 28.05 1.06 28.01
C LYS A 411 27.40 -0.24 27.54
N GLN A 412 26.29 -0.59 28.16
CA GLN A 412 25.38 -1.57 27.58
C GLN A 412 24.38 -0.85 26.67
N ILE A 413 24.03 -1.47 25.56
CA ILE A 413 22.96 -1.01 24.67
C ILE A 413 21.72 -1.85 24.97
N VAL A 414 20.66 -1.20 25.45
CA VAL A 414 19.43 -1.86 25.92
C VAL A 414 18.29 -1.59 24.94
N GLY A 415 17.67 -2.64 24.40
CA GLY A 415 16.47 -2.54 23.58
C GLY A 415 15.27 -2.13 24.42
N LYS A 416 14.52 -1.12 23.96
CA LYS A 416 13.40 -0.54 24.70
C LYS A 416 12.25 -1.53 24.89
N GLU A 417 11.93 -2.29 23.84
CA GLU A 417 10.84 -3.26 23.84
C GLU A 417 11.12 -4.48 24.72
N THR A 418 12.29 -5.09 24.54
CA THR A 418 12.62 -6.36 25.19
C THR A 418 13.20 -6.15 26.60
N GLY A 419 13.72 -4.95 26.90
CA GLY A 419 14.51 -4.70 28.12
C GLY A 419 15.84 -5.47 28.16
N LEU A 420 16.22 -6.11 27.04
CA LEU A 420 17.41 -6.94 26.90
C LEU A 420 18.59 -6.14 26.33
N CYS A 421 19.79 -6.61 26.60
CA CYS A 421 21.02 -6.00 26.14
C CYS A 421 21.51 -6.61 24.83
N LEU A 422 21.94 -5.74 23.91
CA LEU A 422 22.69 -6.12 22.72
C LEU A 422 23.96 -6.86 23.14
N SER A 423 24.09 -8.10 22.66
CA SER A 423 25.21 -8.99 22.92
C SER A 423 25.90 -9.28 21.60
N GLY A 424 27.19 -8.93 21.51
CA GLY A 424 28.02 -9.28 20.37
C GLY A 424 28.15 -10.80 20.24
N GLY A 425 28.25 -11.29 19.00
CA GLY A 425 28.57 -12.67 18.70
C GLY A 425 29.93 -13.10 19.26
N GLU A 426 30.05 -14.37 19.60
CA GLU A 426 31.26 -15.00 20.17
C GLU A 426 32.28 -15.37 19.09
N GLY A 427 32.62 -14.42 18.22
CA GLY A 427 33.57 -14.62 17.12
C GLY A 427 33.29 -13.71 15.93
N ASP A 428 34.24 -13.68 15.00
CA ASP A 428 34.10 -13.00 13.71
C ASP A 428 32.98 -13.68 12.87
N GLY A 429 32.10 -12.87 12.27
CA GLY A 429 30.96 -13.34 11.50
C GLY A 429 29.77 -13.87 12.32
N VAL A 430 29.87 -13.90 13.66
CA VAL A 430 28.81 -14.42 14.52
C VAL A 430 27.75 -13.34 14.75
N ARG A 431 26.48 -13.66 14.50
CA ARG A 431 25.36 -12.73 14.70
C ARG A 431 25.34 -12.16 16.11
N ALA A 432 25.09 -10.85 16.20
CA ALA A 432 24.70 -10.21 17.45
C ALA A 432 23.26 -10.63 17.80
N THR A 433 22.95 -10.66 19.09
CA THR A 433 21.64 -11.05 19.62
C THR A 433 21.23 -10.15 20.78
N VAL A 434 19.96 -10.16 21.18
CA VAL A 434 19.54 -9.59 22.46
C VAL A 434 19.55 -10.66 23.55
N ARG A 435 20.15 -10.39 24.71
CA ARG A 435 20.14 -11.30 25.87
C ARG A 435 19.92 -10.54 27.17
N LYS A 436 19.69 -11.27 28.27
CA LYS A 436 19.59 -10.66 29.60
C LYS A 436 20.83 -9.80 29.85
N CYS A 437 20.62 -8.59 30.35
CA CYS A 437 21.70 -7.67 30.68
C CYS A 437 22.58 -8.26 31.78
N GLN A 438 23.87 -8.40 31.48
CA GLN A 438 24.90 -8.98 32.34
C GLN A 438 26.20 -8.18 32.21
N GLU A 439 27.02 -8.19 33.25
CA GLU A 439 28.34 -7.57 33.25
C GLU A 439 29.37 -8.47 32.56
N VAL A 440 29.27 -8.59 31.23
CA VAL A 440 30.11 -9.49 30.40
C VAL A 440 30.71 -8.76 29.19
N ARG A 441 31.88 -9.24 28.72
CA ARG A 441 32.70 -8.57 27.69
C ARG A 441 31.96 -8.27 26.39
N ASN A 442 31.08 -9.16 25.95
CA ASN A 442 30.34 -9.01 24.70
C ASN A 442 29.10 -8.11 24.81
N GLN A 443 28.80 -7.57 26.01
CA GLN A 443 27.76 -6.56 26.21
C GLN A 443 28.32 -5.18 26.57
N TRP A 444 29.64 -5.06 26.74
CA TRP A 444 30.30 -3.79 27.03
C TRP A 444 30.77 -3.11 25.74
N TRP A 445 29.94 -2.22 25.24
CA TRP A 445 30.15 -1.52 23.99
C TRP A 445 30.88 -0.20 24.20
N SER A 446 32.00 -0.03 23.50
CA SER A 446 32.77 1.20 23.43
C SER A 446 32.44 1.93 22.13
N PHE A 447 32.11 3.21 22.22
CA PHE A 447 31.76 4.07 21.08
C PHE A 447 32.99 4.86 20.67
N SER A 448 33.55 4.52 19.51
CA SER A 448 34.79 5.12 19.02
C SER A 448 34.50 6.36 18.18
N SER A 449 35.42 7.33 18.15
CA SER A 449 35.28 8.56 17.37
C SER A 449 35.28 8.35 15.85
N ASP A 450 35.70 7.17 15.38
CA ASP A 450 35.65 6.76 13.98
C ASP A 450 34.26 6.24 13.54
N GLY A 451 33.28 6.24 14.45
CA GLY A 451 31.92 5.77 14.22
C GLY A 451 31.71 4.28 14.48
N THR A 452 32.75 3.52 14.86
CA THR A 452 32.61 2.10 15.18
C THR A 452 32.13 1.88 16.61
N ILE A 453 31.30 0.86 16.80
CA ILE A 453 30.83 0.39 18.11
C ILE A 453 31.50 -0.96 18.37
N ARG A 454 32.27 -1.05 19.46
CA ARG A 454 33.21 -2.17 19.69
C ARG A 454 32.92 -2.92 20.98
N ALA A 455 32.88 -4.25 20.92
CA ALA A 455 32.80 -5.12 22.09
C ALA A 455 33.63 -6.39 21.84
N ASN A 456 34.22 -6.93 22.91
CA ASN A 456 35.05 -8.15 22.84
C ASN A 456 36.16 -8.12 21.75
N GLY A 457 36.72 -6.94 21.46
CA GLY A 457 37.74 -6.77 20.42
C GLY A 457 37.23 -6.76 18.98
N LEU A 458 35.90 -6.84 18.77
CA LEU A 458 35.24 -6.84 17.47
C LEU A 458 34.33 -5.60 17.33
N CYS A 459 33.90 -5.33 16.10
CA CYS A 459 33.02 -4.25 15.72
C CYS A 459 31.60 -4.77 15.43
N LEU A 460 30.59 -3.98 15.78
CA LEU A 460 29.22 -4.19 15.32
C LEU A 460 29.15 -3.91 13.82
N ASP A 461 28.74 -4.90 13.04
CA ASP A 461 28.93 -4.95 11.59
C ASP A 461 27.65 -5.39 10.89
N VAL A 462 27.28 -4.72 9.80
CA VAL A 462 26.28 -5.27 8.87
C VAL A 462 26.98 -6.33 8.02
N ALA A 463 26.52 -7.58 8.11
CA ALA A 463 27.13 -8.69 7.41
C ALA A 463 27.25 -8.41 5.91
N TRP A 464 28.49 -8.47 5.41
CA TRP A 464 28.86 -8.22 4.01
C TRP A 464 28.45 -6.84 3.47
N GLY A 465 28.08 -5.89 4.34
CA GLY A 465 27.53 -4.59 3.92
C GLY A 465 26.23 -4.70 3.13
N GLU A 466 25.47 -5.80 3.31
CA GLU A 466 24.19 -6.00 2.63
C GLU A 466 23.21 -4.86 2.92
N LYS A 467 22.53 -4.38 1.88
CA LYS A 467 21.57 -3.26 1.98
C LYS A 467 20.11 -3.70 2.06
N ARG A 468 19.83 -5.01 2.07
CA ARG A 468 18.45 -5.50 2.16
C ARG A 468 17.93 -5.43 3.59
N ASP A 469 16.62 -5.27 3.75
CA ASP A 469 15.99 -5.41 5.05
C ASP A 469 16.17 -6.85 5.57
N GLY A 470 16.36 -6.97 6.89
CA GLY A 470 16.69 -8.24 7.53
C GLY A 470 18.13 -8.71 7.30
N ALA A 471 18.99 -7.88 6.70
CA ALA A 471 20.40 -8.21 6.59
C ALA A 471 21.00 -8.36 8.01
N PRO A 472 21.77 -9.43 8.28
CA PRO A 472 22.24 -9.73 9.62
C PRO A 472 23.18 -8.66 10.16
N VAL A 473 23.08 -8.40 11.47
CA VAL A 473 24.12 -7.65 12.19
C VAL A 473 24.94 -8.65 13.01
N GLN A 474 26.27 -8.55 12.88
CA GLN A 474 27.23 -9.50 13.41
C GLN A 474 28.37 -8.79 14.17
N SER A 475 29.15 -9.57 14.92
CA SER A 475 30.48 -9.16 15.36
C SER A 475 31.46 -9.44 14.23
N ALA A 476 32.26 -8.45 13.83
CA ALA A 476 33.31 -8.66 12.84
C ALA A 476 34.62 -7.96 13.20
N HIS A 477 35.72 -8.38 12.61
CA HIS A 477 36.99 -7.67 12.73
C HIS A 477 36.84 -6.20 12.33
N CYS A 478 37.40 -5.30 13.14
CA CYS A 478 37.31 -3.87 12.91
C CYS A 478 38.16 -3.47 11.69
N THR A 479 37.50 -3.12 10.60
CA THR A 479 38.10 -2.76 9.31
C THR A 479 37.86 -1.30 8.92
N ALA A 480 37.12 -0.54 9.74
CA ALA A 480 36.67 0.83 9.46
C ALA A 480 35.82 0.98 8.18
N MET A 481 35.32 -0.13 7.63
CA MET A 481 34.39 -0.12 6.50
C MET A 481 33.07 0.59 6.86
N PRO A 482 32.36 1.17 5.88
CA PRO A 482 31.08 1.85 6.12
C PRO A 482 30.02 0.97 6.81
N ALA A 483 30.04 -0.35 6.59
CA ALA A 483 29.16 -1.32 7.24
C ALA A 483 29.33 -1.41 8.77
N GLN A 484 30.44 -0.88 9.31
CA GLN A 484 30.76 -0.90 10.74
C GLN A 484 30.55 0.46 11.42
N LYS A 485 30.08 1.46 10.66
CA LYS A 485 29.89 2.83 11.15
C LYS A 485 28.43 3.06 11.52
N TRP A 486 28.22 3.43 12.77
CA TRP A 486 26.90 3.64 13.34
C TRP A 486 26.77 5.03 13.95
N GLU A 487 25.60 5.62 13.78
CA GLU A 487 25.25 6.93 14.30
C GLU A 487 23.98 6.83 15.13
N TRP A 488 23.94 7.51 16.27
CA TRP A 488 22.67 7.69 16.97
C TRP A 488 21.82 8.72 16.22
N ILE A 489 20.66 8.32 15.76
CA ILE A 489 19.63 9.23 15.24
C ILE A 489 18.44 9.26 16.19
N GLU A 490 17.71 10.37 16.19
CA GLU A 490 16.55 10.57 17.04
C GLU A 490 15.35 11.04 16.24
N SER A 491 14.19 10.46 16.52
CA SER A 491 12.89 10.93 16.02
C SER A 491 11.88 10.84 17.15
N ASN A 492 11.13 11.92 17.41
CA ASN A 492 10.08 11.97 18.42
C ASN A 492 10.52 11.47 19.82
N GLY A 493 11.73 11.82 20.25
CA GLY A 493 12.29 11.40 21.54
C GLY A 493 12.79 9.95 21.60
N ARG A 494 12.85 9.25 20.46
CA ARG A 494 13.28 7.85 20.34
C ARG A 494 14.62 7.78 19.63
N ARG A 495 15.58 7.06 20.23
CA ARG A 495 16.94 6.92 19.69
C ARG A 495 17.13 5.54 19.04
N SER A 496 17.69 5.53 17.84
CA SER A 496 18.07 4.33 17.10
C SER A 496 19.52 4.40 16.61
N LEU A 497 20.12 3.25 16.32
CA LEU A 497 21.45 3.14 15.73
C LEU A 497 21.33 3.02 14.21
N PHE A 498 21.80 4.03 13.49
CA PHE A 498 21.71 4.16 12.04
C PHE A 498 23.03 3.83 11.36
N ASN A 499 22.97 3.03 10.29
CA ASN A 499 24.11 2.80 9.41
C ASN A 499 23.92 3.60 8.11
N ARG A 500 24.76 4.63 7.89
CA ARG A 500 24.69 5.50 6.70
C ARG A 500 24.91 4.75 5.37
N ALA A 501 25.66 3.65 5.37
CA ALA A 501 25.99 2.94 4.15
C ALA A 501 24.80 2.12 3.60
N THR A 502 23.94 1.68 4.51
CA THR A 502 22.72 0.91 4.19
C THR A 502 21.45 1.74 4.23
N ASP A 503 21.49 2.95 4.79
CA ASP A 503 20.33 3.81 5.10
C ASP A 503 19.28 3.08 5.95
N LYS A 504 19.77 2.33 6.95
CA LYS A 504 18.93 1.47 7.82
C LYS A 504 19.32 1.56 9.28
N CYS A 505 18.36 1.24 10.12
CA CYS A 505 18.49 1.22 11.57
C CYS A 505 18.73 -0.21 12.06
N LEU A 506 19.43 -0.33 13.18
CA LEU A 506 19.55 -1.57 13.94
C LEU A 506 18.16 -1.98 14.44
N ASP A 507 17.84 -3.27 14.29
CA ASP A 507 16.53 -3.85 14.61
C ASP A 507 16.73 -5.23 15.26
N VAL A 508 15.75 -5.66 16.05
CA VAL A 508 15.70 -6.97 16.70
C VAL A 508 14.68 -7.85 15.97
N ASP A 509 15.12 -8.96 15.41
CA ASP A 509 14.25 -9.95 14.76
C ASP A 509 13.56 -10.84 15.81
N GLY A 510 12.47 -10.31 16.39
CA GLY A 510 11.68 -10.97 17.43
C GLY A 510 11.87 -10.35 18.81
N HIS A 511 11.38 -11.04 19.84
CA HIS A 511 11.22 -10.45 21.19
C HIS A 511 11.88 -11.26 22.31
N ALA A 512 12.23 -12.51 22.04
CA ALA A 512 12.76 -13.44 23.03
C ALA A 512 14.27 -13.27 23.27
N PRO A 513 14.80 -13.63 24.45
CA PRO A 513 16.23 -13.75 24.65
C PRO A 513 16.87 -14.70 23.62
N GLY A 514 17.88 -14.21 22.90
CA GLY A 514 18.53 -14.89 21.79
C GLY A 514 18.04 -14.43 20.41
N ALA A 515 17.02 -13.58 20.31
CA ALA A 515 16.59 -12.99 19.05
C ALA A 515 17.76 -12.30 18.33
N PRO A 516 17.99 -12.57 17.03
CA PRO A 516 19.11 -12.02 16.30
C PRO A 516 18.91 -10.55 15.96
N MET A 517 20.02 -9.83 15.83
CA MET A 517 20.03 -8.46 15.33
C MET A 517 20.07 -8.45 13.81
N MET A 518 19.38 -7.48 13.24
CA MET A 518 19.37 -7.20 11.80
C MET A 518 19.39 -5.69 11.56
N ILE A 519 19.53 -5.30 10.30
CA ILE A 519 19.15 -3.95 9.88
C ILE A 519 17.77 -3.95 9.24
N TRP A 520 17.06 -2.85 9.44
CA TRP A 520 15.74 -2.65 8.89
C TRP A 520 15.54 -1.16 8.57
N ILE A 521 14.59 -0.82 7.69
CA ILE A 521 14.22 0.58 7.46
C ILE A 521 13.95 1.28 8.80
N CYS A 522 14.46 2.50 8.96
CA CYS A 522 14.27 3.27 10.18
C CYS A 522 12.79 3.64 10.33
N VAL A 523 12.08 2.88 11.16
CA VAL A 523 10.68 3.11 11.50
C VAL A 523 10.50 3.57 12.95
N PHE A 524 11.60 3.59 13.71
CA PHE A 524 11.61 3.97 15.12
C PHE A 524 10.50 3.27 15.90
N ASN A 525 10.25 1.98 15.64
CA ASN A 525 9.37 1.16 16.47
C ASN A 525 10.14 0.67 17.72
N PRO A 526 9.48 -0.01 18.68
CA PRO A 526 10.15 -0.46 19.90
C PRO A 526 11.37 -1.37 19.65
N LYS A 527 11.34 -2.21 18.59
CA LYS A 527 12.45 -3.07 18.15
C LYS A 527 13.71 -2.31 17.76
N GLN A 528 13.56 -1.08 17.26
CA GLN A 528 14.66 -0.22 16.82
C GLN A 528 15.05 0.84 17.84
N THR A 529 14.38 0.88 18.99
CA THR A 529 14.62 1.92 19.99
C THR A 529 15.58 1.40 21.05
N PHE A 530 16.70 2.09 21.24
CA PHE A 530 17.74 1.67 22.18
C PHE A 530 18.16 2.78 23.14
N SER A 531 18.62 2.37 24.32
CA SER A 531 19.20 3.27 25.32
C SER A 531 20.59 2.77 25.75
N GLN A 532 21.39 3.66 26.32
CA GLN A 532 22.71 3.33 26.85
C GLN A 532 22.63 3.30 28.38
N ARG A 533 23.19 2.25 29.01
CA ARG A 533 23.30 2.09 30.47
C ARG A 533 24.75 2.03 30.92
#